data_AF-A0A9J6DQZ9-F1
#
_entry.id   AF-A0A9J6DQZ9-F1
#
_cell.length_a   1.000
_cell.length_b   1.000
_cell.length_c   1.000
_cell.angle_alpha   90.00
_cell.angle_beta   90.00
_cell.angle_gamma   90.00
#
_symmetry.space_group_name_H-M   'P 1'
#
loop_
_entity.id
_entity.type
_entity.pdbx_description
1 polymer ?
#
loop_
_entity_poly.entity_id
_entity_poly.type
_entity_poly.pdbx_seq_one_letter_code
_entity_poly.pdbx_strand_id
1 'polypeptide(L)'
;MVRQTSVDWEVYTTRLGVAMGIAGSDVSKQAADMILLDDNFASIVTGVEEGRLIFDNLKKSIAYTLTSNIPEISPFLLFILADVPLPLGTVTILCIDLGTDMVPAISLAYEKSESDIMKRRPRDPAHDKLVNERKLSGLFCSDQHWLYKTQCWVTLAQANLFLVHESVGSSKISCLTSADHFNSPSPRKPFFPGVGVGREEGYFCYDFSFWPVPAISLAYEMAESDIMKRQPRDPVKDKLVNERLISISYGQIGMMQAAAGFFVYFVIMGENGFWPSKLLGLRKHWDSKAVNDLMDSYGQEWTYKNRKTLEYTCHTAFFVSIVIVQWADLIICKTRRNSIVHQGMKNHVLNFGLVFETALAAFLSYCPGMDKGLRMYPLKINWWLPALPFSLLIFVYDEIRRYILRRNPGGWIEMETYY
;
A
#
# COMPACT_ATOMS: atom_id res chain seq x y z
N MET A 1 -33.38 -5.15 38.35
CA MET A 1 -32.03 -4.56 38.52
C MET A 1 -30.89 -5.57 38.33
N VAL A 2 -30.81 -6.68 39.08
CA VAL A 2 -29.65 -7.62 39.00
C VAL A 2 -29.49 -8.30 37.61
N ARG A 3 -30.59 -8.54 36.88
CA ARG A 3 -30.51 -9.03 35.49
C ARG A 3 -30.00 -7.99 34.50
N GLN A 4 -30.25 -6.70 34.73
CA GLN A 4 -29.86 -5.62 33.81
C GLN A 4 -28.35 -5.34 33.88
N THR A 5 -27.80 -5.29 35.10
CA THR A 5 -26.36 -5.09 35.32
C THR A 5 -25.50 -6.25 34.79
N SER A 6 -26.05 -7.45 34.66
CA SER A 6 -25.33 -8.61 34.11
C SER A 6 -25.22 -8.51 32.59
N VAL A 7 -26.29 -8.07 31.90
CA VAL A 7 -26.29 -7.89 30.44
C VAL A 7 -25.41 -6.70 30.03
N ASP A 8 -25.41 -5.61 30.79
CA ASP A 8 -24.57 -4.44 30.51
C ASP A 8 -23.06 -4.75 30.63
N TRP A 9 -22.68 -5.65 31.57
CA TRP A 9 -21.29 -6.11 31.73
C TRP A 9 -20.87 -7.11 30.63
N GLU A 10 -21.80 -7.92 30.13
CA GLU A 10 -21.55 -8.81 28.99
C GLU A 10 -21.25 -8.00 27.71
N VAL A 11 -21.99 -6.92 27.45
CA VAL A 11 -21.71 -6.01 26.32
C VAL A 11 -20.28 -5.48 26.40
N TYR A 12 -19.85 -5.02 27.58
CA TYR A 12 -18.51 -4.45 27.78
C TYR A 12 -17.36 -5.47 27.66
N THR A 13 -17.61 -6.74 27.94
CA THR A 13 -16.59 -7.80 27.90
C THR A 13 -16.50 -8.52 26.55
N THR A 14 -17.48 -8.29 25.67
CA THR A 14 -17.48 -8.83 24.31
C THR A 14 -16.52 -8.08 23.39
N ARG A 15 -16.14 -8.71 22.27
CA ARG A 15 -15.30 -8.07 21.25
C ARG A 15 -16.05 -7.04 20.39
N LEU A 16 -17.37 -7.09 20.40
CA LEU A 16 -18.25 -6.17 19.70
C LEU A 16 -19.60 -6.19 20.42
N GLY A 17 -19.91 -5.13 21.16
CA GLY A 17 -21.19 -4.96 21.84
C GLY A 17 -22.26 -4.41 20.91
N VAL A 18 -23.45 -5.02 20.85
CA VAL A 18 -24.59 -4.54 20.05
C VAL A 18 -25.77 -4.20 20.98
N ALA A 19 -26.27 -2.96 20.93
CA ALA A 19 -27.42 -2.51 21.71
C ALA A 19 -28.61 -2.12 20.83
N MET A 20 -29.81 -2.22 21.39
CA MET A 20 -31.07 -1.82 20.76
C MET A 20 -31.31 -0.33 20.98
N GLY A 21 -31.66 0.41 19.93
CA GLY A 21 -31.86 1.85 19.94
C GLY A 21 -33.14 2.28 20.65
N ILE A 22 -34.21 1.49 20.59
CA ILE A 22 -35.50 1.81 21.21
C ILE A 22 -35.65 1.05 22.54
N ALA A 23 -35.49 -0.27 22.51
CA ALA A 23 -35.69 -1.14 23.68
C ALA A 23 -34.49 -1.16 24.66
N GLY A 24 -33.30 -0.72 24.23
CA GLY A 24 -32.09 -0.72 25.06
C GLY A 24 -32.08 0.38 26.12
N SER A 25 -31.47 0.10 27.27
CA SER A 25 -31.21 1.10 28.31
C SER A 25 -30.11 2.07 27.85
N ASP A 26 -30.12 3.30 28.35
CA ASP A 26 -29.07 4.28 28.00
C ASP A 26 -27.67 3.80 28.42
N VAL A 27 -27.58 3.01 29.48
CA VAL A 27 -26.34 2.37 29.94
C VAL A 27 -25.84 1.35 28.90
N SER A 28 -26.74 0.50 28.38
CA SER A 28 -26.38 -0.47 27.33
C SER A 28 -25.96 0.20 26.02
N LYS A 29 -26.61 1.30 25.64
CA LYS A 29 -26.27 2.09 24.44
C LYS A 29 -24.90 2.75 24.57
N GLN A 30 -24.56 3.25 25.76
CA GLN A 30 -23.24 3.85 26.03
C GLN A 30 -22.13 2.80 26.12
N ALA A 31 -22.46 1.55 26.49
CA ALA A 31 -21.50 0.47 26.60
C ALA A 31 -21.27 -0.29 25.28
N ALA A 32 -22.16 -0.16 24.30
CA ALA A 32 -22.10 -0.88 23.03
C ALA A 32 -21.27 -0.15 21.96
N ASP A 33 -20.58 -0.92 21.12
CA ASP A 33 -19.84 -0.42 19.96
C ASP A 33 -20.75 -0.15 18.76
N MET A 34 -21.90 -0.83 18.70
CA MET A 34 -22.89 -0.72 17.64
C MET A 34 -24.31 -0.59 18.22
N ILE A 35 -25.11 0.33 17.67
CA ILE A 35 -26.49 0.56 18.10
C ILE A 35 -27.43 0.36 16.90
N LEU A 36 -28.43 -0.50 17.07
CA LEU A 36 -29.48 -0.73 16.08
C LEU A 36 -30.61 0.29 16.29
N LEU A 37 -30.63 1.35 15.51
CA LEU A 37 -31.61 2.44 15.66
C LEU A 37 -33.06 1.99 15.45
N ASP A 38 -33.27 0.97 14.63
CA ASP A 38 -34.58 0.43 14.23
C ASP A 38 -34.98 -0.83 15.01
N ASP A 39 -34.18 -1.27 15.98
CA ASP A 39 -34.39 -2.50 16.75
C ASP A 39 -34.57 -3.77 15.87
N ASN A 40 -34.02 -3.75 14.66
CA ASN A 40 -34.13 -4.88 13.73
C ASN A 40 -32.92 -5.80 13.81
N PHE A 41 -33.13 -7.03 14.28
CA PHE A 41 -32.07 -8.04 14.33
C PHE A 41 -31.51 -8.42 12.95
N ALA A 42 -32.25 -8.19 11.85
CA ALA A 42 -31.75 -8.45 10.50
C ALA A 42 -30.50 -7.61 10.17
N SER A 43 -30.39 -6.41 10.75
CA SER A 43 -29.23 -5.53 10.57
C SER A 43 -27.91 -6.16 11.04
N ILE A 44 -27.96 -7.12 11.98
CA ILE A 44 -26.77 -7.89 12.39
C ILE A 44 -26.29 -8.81 11.26
N VAL A 45 -27.22 -9.45 10.53
CA VAL A 45 -26.87 -10.33 9.40
C VAL A 45 -26.21 -9.52 8.29
N THR A 46 -26.79 -8.35 7.97
CA THR A 46 -26.19 -7.39 7.03
C THR A 46 -24.83 -6.91 7.52
N GLY A 47 -24.69 -6.58 8.80
CA GLY A 47 -23.40 -6.15 9.37
C GLY A 47 -22.32 -7.24 9.29
N VAL A 48 -22.68 -8.52 9.46
CA VAL A 48 -21.75 -9.65 9.28
C VAL A 48 -21.37 -9.84 7.80
N GLU A 49 -22.32 -9.64 6.88
CA GLU A 49 -22.07 -9.70 5.44
C GLU A 49 -21.08 -8.61 5.00
N GLU A 50 -21.35 -7.36 5.37
CA GLU A 50 -20.47 -6.21 5.09
C GLU A 50 -19.11 -6.36 5.76
N GLY A 51 -19.07 -6.83 7.01
CA GLY A 51 -17.83 -7.08 7.74
C GLY A 51 -16.92 -8.14 7.07
N ARG A 52 -17.50 -9.12 6.39
CA ARG A 52 -16.73 -10.11 5.61
C ARG A 52 -16.28 -9.55 4.27
N LEU A 53 -17.12 -8.77 3.61
CA LEU A 53 -16.81 -8.12 2.33
C LEU A 53 -15.64 -7.15 2.49
N ILE A 54 -15.70 -6.25 3.48
CA ILE A 54 -14.65 -5.26 3.71
C ILE A 54 -13.31 -5.93 4.04
N PHE A 55 -13.33 -7.07 4.75
CA PHE A 55 -12.10 -7.80 5.06
C PHE A 55 -11.39 -8.34 3.81
N ASP A 56 -12.13 -8.95 2.87
CA ASP A 56 -11.55 -9.44 1.63
C ASP A 56 -11.13 -8.29 0.69
N ASN A 57 -11.83 -7.15 0.71
CA ASN A 57 -11.46 -5.95 -0.05
C ASN A 57 -10.20 -5.27 0.52
N LEU A 58 -10.08 -5.18 1.85
CA LEU A 58 -8.89 -4.65 2.51
C LEU A 58 -7.63 -5.47 2.15
N LYS A 59 -7.75 -6.79 1.99
CA LYS A 59 -6.62 -7.60 1.50
C LYS A 59 -6.16 -7.20 0.09
N LYS A 60 -7.10 -6.86 -0.80
CA LYS A 60 -6.79 -6.43 -2.17
C LYS A 60 -6.12 -5.07 -2.16
N SER A 61 -6.67 -4.13 -1.40
CA SER A 61 -6.12 -2.78 -1.23
C SER A 61 -4.70 -2.82 -0.64
N ILE A 62 -4.47 -3.63 0.41
CA ILE A 62 -3.14 -3.81 1.01
C ILE A 62 -2.17 -4.52 0.05
N ALA A 63 -2.62 -5.51 -0.72
CA ALA A 63 -1.75 -6.17 -1.69
C ALA A 63 -1.25 -5.20 -2.76
N TYR A 64 -2.12 -4.31 -3.25
CA TYR A 64 -1.78 -3.26 -4.20
C TYR A 64 -0.76 -2.26 -3.64
N THR A 65 -1.03 -1.69 -2.46
CA THR A 65 -0.12 -0.71 -1.83
C THR A 65 1.20 -1.30 -1.39
N LEU A 66 1.29 -2.61 -1.14
CA LEU A 66 2.56 -3.26 -0.88
C LEU A 66 3.36 -3.45 -2.18
N THR A 67 2.75 -3.70 -3.33
CA THR A 67 3.52 -3.94 -4.56
C THR A 67 4.40 -2.74 -4.96
N SER A 68 3.90 -1.50 -4.79
CA SER A 68 4.59 -0.24 -5.13
C SER A 68 5.86 0.02 -4.29
N ASN A 69 5.94 -0.53 -3.08
CA ASN A 69 7.10 -0.27 -2.20
C ASN A 69 8.42 -0.81 -2.78
N ILE A 70 8.38 -1.89 -3.58
CA ILE A 70 9.59 -2.49 -4.15
C ILE A 70 10.28 -1.59 -5.19
N PRO A 71 9.60 -1.09 -6.24
CA PRO A 71 10.19 -0.14 -7.18
C PRO A 71 10.60 1.19 -6.55
N GLU A 72 10.12 1.54 -5.35
CA GLU A 72 10.54 2.74 -4.61
C GLU A 72 11.79 2.53 -3.77
N ILE A 73 11.95 1.35 -3.16
CA ILE A 73 13.13 1.00 -2.36
C ILE A 73 14.29 0.62 -3.27
N SER A 74 14.04 -0.09 -4.38
CA SER A 74 15.10 -0.62 -5.24
C SER A 74 16.07 0.44 -5.80
N PRO A 75 15.65 1.66 -6.21
CA PRO A 75 16.54 2.71 -6.69
C PRO A 75 17.59 3.14 -5.67
N PHE A 76 17.23 3.22 -4.38
CA PHE A 76 18.18 3.54 -3.31
C PHE A 76 19.20 2.44 -3.11
N LEU A 77 18.81 1.18 -3.29
CA LEU A 77 19.73 0.05 -3.22
C LEU A 77 20.71 0.06 -4.36
N LEU A 78 20.24 0.29 -5.58
CA LEU A 78 21.12 0.40 -6.74
C LEU A 78 22.08 1.58 -6.58
N PHE A 79 21.59 2.71 -6.06
CA PHE A 79 22.40 3.89 -5.76
C PHE A 79 23.54 3.60 -4.76
N ILE A 80 23.30 2.78 -3.73
CA ILE A 80 24.31 2.41 -2.72
C ILE A 80 25.26 1.32 -3.23
N LEU A 81 24.73 0.29 -3.90
CA LEU A 81 25.51 -0.90 -4.28
C LEU A 81 26.33 -0.69 -5.56
N ALA A 82 25.79 0.05 -6.53
CA ALA A 82 26.40 0.23 -7.85
C ALA A 82 27.01 1.63 -8.07
N ASP A 83 26.90 2.54 -7.09
CA ASP A 83 27.36 3.93 -7.17
C ASP A 83 26.93 4.62 -8.49
N VAL A 84 25.67 4.37 -8.89
CA VAL A 84 25.04 5.01 -10.05
C VAL A 84 24.34 6.32 -9.64
N PRO A 85 24.05 7.24 -10.56
CA PRO A 85 23.19 8.39 -10.30
C PRO A 85 21.81 7.97 -9.79
N LEU A 86 21.23 8.73 -8.86
CA LEU A 86 19.97 8.39 -8.20
C LEU A 86 18.84 8.22 -9.24
N PRO A 87 18.20 7.03 -9.35
CA PRO A 87 17.15 6.80 -10.35
C PRO A 87 15.79 7.40 -9.98
N LEU A 88 15.48 7.47 -8.68
CA LEU A 88 14.21 7.99 -8.17
C LEU A 88 14.47 8.87 -6.93
N GLY A 89 13.87 10.06 -6.90
CA GLY A 89 14.01 11.00 -5.80
C GLY A 89 13.01 10.78 -4.67
N THR A 90 13.32 11.26 -3.46
CA THR A 90 12.39 11.19 -2.32
C THR A 90 11.09 11.96 -2.57
N VAL A 91 11.16 13.10 -3.28
CA VAL A 91 9.97 13.90 -3.60
C VAL A 91 9.05 13.16 -4.56
N THR A 92 9.60 12.47 -5.57
CA THR A 92 8.81 11.67 -6.50
C THR A 92 8.15 10.47 -5.83
N ILE A 93 8.78 9.88 -4.81
CA ILE A 93 8.17 8.80 -4.00
C ILE A 93 6.95 9.33 -3.23
N LEU A 94 7.09 10.48 -2.56
CA LEU A 94 5.95 11.10 -1.87
C LEU A 94 4.79 11.41 -2.82
N CYS A 95 5.07 11.77 -4.07
CA CYS A 95 4.03 11.97 -5.09
C CYS A 95 3.31 10.67 -5.49
N ILE A 96 3.96 9.52 -5.36
CA ILE A 96 3.35 8.21 -5.62
C ILE A 96 2.44 7.85 -4.46
N ASP A 97 3.02 7.73 -3.26
CA ASP A 97 2.34 7.30 -2.04
C ASP A 97 1.13 8.17 -1.68
N LEU A 98 1.32 9.50 -1.71
CA LEU A 98 0.31 10.46 -1.26
C LEU A 98 -0.50 11.05 -2.42
N GLY A 99 -0.09 10.82 -3.66
CA GLY A 99 -0.72 11.43 -4.84
C GLY A 99 -1.44 10.40 -5.68
N THR A 100 -0.69 9.61 -6.44
CA THR A 100 -1.25 8.72 -7.46
C THR A 100 -1.93 7.50 -6.87
N ASP A 101 -1.38 6.89 -5.82
CA ASP A 101 -1.80 5.55 -5.36
C ASP A 101 -3.03 5.59 -4.44
N MET A 102 -3.30 6.74 -3.82
CA MET A 102 -4.36 6.86 -2.81
C MET A 102 -5.77 6.70 -3.40
N VAL A 103 -6.05 7.30 -4.56
CA VAL A 103 -7.38 7.21 -5.19
C VAL A 103 -7.69 5.78 -5.69
N PRO A 104 -6.77 5.12 -6.43
CA PRO A 104 -6.94 3.71 -6.79
C PRO A 104 -7.03 2.77 -5.58
N ALA A 105 -6.21 2.96 -4.54
CA ALA A 105 -6.24 2.13 -3.34
C ALA A 105 -7.59 2.20 -2.59
N ILE A 106 -8.17 3.41 -2.53
CA ILE A 106 -9.52 3.63 -1.98
C ILE A 106 -10.56 2.98 -2.90
N SER A 107 -10.43 3.09 -4.22
CA SER A 107 -11.38 2.49 -5.17
C SER A 107 -11.50 0.96 -5.04
N LEU A 108 -10.41 0.28 -4.66
CA LEU A 108 -10.40 -1.16 -4.39
C LEU A 108 -11.18 -1.54 -3.12
N ALA A 109 -11.30 -0.63 -2.15
CA ALA A 109 -12.13 -0.86 -0.97
C ALA A 109 -13.62 -0.92 -1.33
N TYR A 110 -14.02 -0.19 -2.39
CA TYR A 110 -15.38 -0.15 -2.95
C TYR A 110 -15.69 -1.23 -3.97
N GLU A 111 -14.78 -2.17 -4.23
CA GLU A 111 -15.03 -3.19 -5.24
C GLU A 111 -16.02 -4.24 -4.73
N LYS A 112 -16.99 -4.61 -5.57
CA LYS A 112 -17.94 -5.68 -5.26
C LYS A 112 -17.24 -7.04 -5.07
N SER A 113 -17.77 -7.87 -4.17
CA SER A 113 -17.26 -9.22 -3.90
C SER A 113 -17.30 -10.12 -5.15
N GLU A 114 -16.32 -11.02 -5.29
CA GLU A 114 -16.25 -11.97 -6.42
C GLU A 114 -17.42 -12.98 -6.36
N SER A 115 -18.12 -13.19 -7.48
CA SER A 115 -19.38 -13.96 -7.57
C SER A 115 -19.21 -15.49 -7.52
N ASP A 116 -18.01 -16.03 -7.27
CA ASP A 116 -17.74 -17.48 -7.26
C ASP A 116 -17.05 -18.01 -5.98
N ILE A 117 -17.18 -17.28 -4.86
CA ILE A 117 -16.65 -17.71 -3.54
C ILE A 117 -17.26 -19.07 -3.10
N MET A 118 -18.46 -19.37 -3.59
CA MET A 118 -19.30 -20.54 -3.33
C MET A 118 -18.76 -21.92 -3.70
N LYS A 119 -18.04 -22.03 -4.82
CA LYS A 119 -17.58 -23.35 -5.33
C LYS A 119 -16.36 -23.88 -4.58
N ARG A 120 -15.94 -23.16 -3.53
CA ARG A 120 -14.77 -23.46 -2.74
C ARG A 120 -15.07 -24.58 -1.74
N ARG A 121 -14.25 -25.64 -1.77
CA ARG A 121 -14.27 -26.63 -0.68
C ARG A 121 -13.76 -25.96 0.61
N PRO A 122 -14.40 -26.19 1.77
CA PRO A 122 -13.90 -25.71 3.04
C PRO A 122 -12.47 -26.21 3.27
N ARG A 123 -11.62 -25.34 3.82
CA ARG A 123 -10.21 -25.62 4.09
C ARG A 123 -10.12 -26.80 5.07
N ASP A 124 -9.28 -27.78 4.76
CA ASP A 124 -8.95 -28.86 5.71
C ASP A 124 -7.83 -28.37 6.64
N PRO A 125 -8.10 -28.16 7.95
CA PRO A 125 -7.11 -27.67 8.90
C PRO A 125 -5.95 -28.65 9.19
N ALA A 126 -6.03 -29.91 8.75
CA ALA A 126 -5.01 -30.93 8.99
C ALA A 126 -3.87 -30.95 7.94
N HIS A 127 -4.17 -30.59 6.69
CA HIS A 127 -3.22 -30.67 5.58
C HIS A 127 -2.51 -29.34 5.26
N ASP A 128 -3.08 -28.21 5.66
CA ASP A 128 -2.60 -26.87 5.31
C ASP A 128 -1.69 -26.33 6.43
N LYS A 129 -0.50 -26.93 6.59
CA LYS A 129 0.52 -26.47 7.54
C LYS A 129 1.08 -25.12 7.09
N LEU A 130 1.21 -24.19 8.04
CA LEU A 130 1.59 -22.80 7.78
C LEU A 130 2.97 -22.66 7.13
N VAL A 131 3.93 -23.54 7.41
CA VAL A 131 5.24 -23.54 6.75
C VAL A 131 5.70 -24.98 6.60
N ASN A 132 6.15 -25.36 5.40
CA ASN A 132 6.88 -26.60 5.16
C ASN A 132 8.33 -26.21 4.85
N GLU A 133 9.33 -26.89 5.43
CA GLU A 133 10.76 -26.56 5.23
C GLU A 133 11.21 -26.66 3.76
N ARG A 134 10.50 -27.43 2.93
CA ARG A 134 10.73 -27.47 1.48
C ARG A 134 10.30 -26.19 0.75
N LYS A 135 9.42 -25.35 1.33
CA LYS A 135 8.98 -24.09 0.71
C LYS A 135 10.07 -23.02 0.66
N LEU A 136 11.03 -23.05 1.58
CA LEU A 136 12.23 -22.21 1.46
C LEU A 136 13.05 -22.58 0.22
N SER A 137 13.08 -23.85 -0.22
CA SER A 137 13.88 -24.22 -1.39
C SER A 137 13.29 -23.73 -2.73
N GLY A 138 11.95 -23.54 -2.81
CA GLY A 138 11.28 -23.00 -4.01
C GLY A 138 11.39 -21.48 -4.15
N LEU A 139 11.37 -20.74 -3.02
CA LEU A 139 11.67 -19.30 -2.99
C LEU A 139 13.13 -18.98 -3.33
N PHE A 140 14.02 -19.97 -3.27
CA PHE A 140 15.46 -19.80 -3.49
C PHE A 140 15.91 -20.15 -4.92
N CYS A 141 15.02 -20.63 -5.79
CA CYS A 141 15.39 -21.12 -7.12
C CYS A 141 15.23 -20.07 -8.25
N SER A 142 14.87 -18.82 -7.93
CA SER A 142 15.00 -17.68 -8.84
C SER A 142 16.00 -16.69 -8.25
N ASP A 143 17.25 -16.81 -8.69
CA ASP A 143 18.42 -15.92 -8.53
C ASP A 143 18.25 -14.60 -7.75
N GLN A 144 18.23 -14.60 -6.40
CA GLN A 144 18.47 -13.37 -5.60
C GLN A 144 18.68 -13.55 -4.08
N HIS A 145 19.26 -14.66 -3.60
CA HIS A 145 19.51 -14.82 -2.15
C HIS A 145 20.52 -13.80 -1.58
N TRP A 146 21.46 -13.32 -2.41
CA TRP A 146 22.48 -12.36 -1.97
C TRP A 146 21.91 -10.96 -1.72
N LEU A 147 20.92 -10.52 -2.50
CA LEU A 147 20.32 -9.18 -2.39
C LEU A 147 19.36 -9.09 -1.20
N TYR A 148 18.61 -10.14 -0.85
CA TYR A 148 17.66 -10.06 0.28
C TYR A 148 18.34 -10.07 1.65
N LYS A 149 19.46 -10.82 1.80
CA LYS A 149 20.25 -10.81 3.04
C LYS A 149 21.03 -9.50 3.21
N THR A 150 21.57 -8.94 2.13
CA THR A 150 22.15 -7.58 2.19
C THR A 150 21.05 -6.53 2.39
N GLN A 151 19.84 -6.72 1.85
CA GLN A 151 18.71 -5.83 2.07
C GLN A 151 18.30 -5.74 3.54
N CYS A 152 18.02 -6.87 4.20
CA CYS A 152 17.64 -6.86 5.61
C CYS A 152 18.76 -6.30 6.50
N TRP A 153 20.04 -6.56 6.18
CA TRP A 153 21.17 -5.97 6.90
C TRP A 153 21.32 -4.47 6.65
N VAL A 154 21.10 -4.00 5.42
CA VAL A 154 21.17 -2.58 5.05
C VAL A 154 19.98 -1.82 5.63
N THR A 155 18.77 -2.37 5.66
CA THR A 155 17.61 -1.75 6.30
C THR A 155 17.74 -1.72 7.84
N LEU A 156 18.30 -2.76 8.46
CA LEU A 156 18.65 -2.74 9.90
C LEU A 156 19.81 -1.78 10.21
N ALA A 157 20.77 -1.64 9.30
CA ALA A 157 21.86 -0.68 9.42
C ALA A 157 21.37 0.76 9.22
N GLN A 158 20.43 1.01 8.31
CA GLN A 158 19.80 2.32 8.08
C GLN A 158 18.91 2.73 9.26
N ALA A 159 18.17 1.81 9.88
CA ALA A 159 17.38 2.10 11.08
C ALA A 159 18.28 2.50 12.27
N ASN A 160 19.43 1.86 12.43
CA ASN A 160 20.43 2.28 13.43
C ASN A 160 21.15 3.58 13.04
N LEU A 161 21.40 3.84 11.75
CA LEU A 161 22.05 5.08 11.30
C LEU A 161 21.10 6.29 11.33
N PHE A 162 19.79 6.10 11.15
CA PHE A 162 18.77 7.14 11.28
C PHE A 162 18.61 7.59 12.74
N LEU A 163 18.69 6.65 13.70
CA LEU A 163 18.77 6.98 15.13
C LEU A 163 20.08 7.69 15.51
N VAL A 164 21.20 7.38 14.83
CA VAL A 164 22.49 8.03 15.09
C VAL A 164 22.57 9.42 14.46
N HIS A 165 21.94 9.66 13.31
CA HIS A 165 21.98 10.97 12.64
C HIS A 165 21.07 12.02 13.29
N GLU A 166 20.07 11.60 14.09
CA GLU A 166 19.27 12.52 14.92
C GLU A 166 19.97 12.86 16.26
N SER A 167 20.95 12.06 16.70
CA SER A 167 21.71 12.31 17.94
C SER A 167 22.82 13.36 17.81
N VAL A 168 23.22 13.77 16.60
CA VAL A 168 24.34 14.74 16.39
C VAL A 168 23.82 16.17 16.12
N GLY A 169 22.50 16.34 16.01
CA GLY A 169 21.85 17.57 15.56
C GLY A 169 20.97 18.28 16.59
N SER A 170 21.25 18.20 17.89
CA SER A 170 20.62 19.13 18.85
C SER A 170 21.48 19.33 20.10
N SER A 171 22.50 20.18 19.97
CA SER A 171 23.15 20.81 21.12
C SER A 171 22.41 22.10 21.43
N LYS A 172 21.91 22.21 22.67
CA LYS A 172 21.26 23.36 23.34
C LYS A 172 19.75 23.48 23.12
N ILE A 173 18.98 22.97 24.08
CA ILE A 173 18.10 23.76 24.97
C ILE A 173 17.98 22.96 26.29
N SER A 174 17.96 23.71 27.38
CA SER A 174 18.40 23.35 28.71
C SER A 174 17.52 22.38 29.48
N CYS A 175 18.20 21.64 30.36
CA CYS A 175 17.71 20.82 31.45
C CYS A 175 16.61 21.49 32.29
N LEU A 176 15.62 20.69 32.69
CA LEU A 176 15.07 20.67 34.05
C LEU A 176 14.44 19.29 34.28
N THR A 177 15.27 18.39 34.78
CA THR A 177 14.87 17.12 35.41
C THR A 177 15.05 17.25 36.92
N SER A 178 13.99 16.99 37.67
CA SER A 178 14.00 16.38 39.01
C SER A 178 12.69 15.58 39.08
N ALA A 179 12.65 14.27 38.86
CA ALA A 179 13.16 13.16 39.67
C ALA A 179 12.37 12.95 40.98
N ASP A 180 11.98 11.67 41.18
CA ASP A 180 11.46 11.02 42.40
C ASP A 180 9.95 11.22 42.71
N HIS A 181 9.09 10.22 42.98
CA HIS A 181 9.24 8.92 43.62
C HIS A 181 8.04 7.95 43.35
N PHE A 182 8.35 6.64 43.30
CA PHE A 182 7.69 5.47 43.93
C PHE A 182 6.14 5.32 44.07
N ASN A 183 5.63 4.30 43.37
CA ASN A 183 4.86 3.11 43.82
C ASN A 183 3.44 3.19 44.49
N SER A 184 2.52 2.45 43.85
CA SER A 184 1.41 1.63 44.42
C SER A 184 0.01 2.30 44.68
N PRO A 185 -1.08 1.53 44.94
CA PRO A 185 -2.27 1.41 44.07
C PRO A 185 -3.58 2.03 44.65
N SER A 186 -4.59 2.23 43.78
CA SER A 186 -6.06 2.52 43.95
C SER A 186 -6.65 2.75 45.37
N PRO A 187 -7.70 3.60 45.64
CA PRO A 187 -9.00 3.62 44.91
C PRO A 187 -9.90 4.91 45.02
N ARG A 188 -11.06 4.90 44.31
CA ARG A 188 -12.37 5.57 44.58
C ARG A 188 -12.51 7.12 44.57
N LYS A 189 -13.31 7.60 43.58
CA LYS A 189 -14.55 8.46 43.60
C LYS A 189 -14.54 9.83 44.37
N PRO A 190 -15.25 10.91 43.94
CA PRO A 190 -16.70 10.87 43.69
C PRO A 190 -17.32 11.83 42.64
N PHE A 191 -18.58 11.49 42.32
CA PHE A 191 -19.66 12.33 41.80
C PHE A 191 -19.73 13.75 42.41
N PHE A 192 -20.13 14.76 41.61
CA PHE A 192 -21.28 15.67 41.86
C PHE A 192 -21.67 16.42 40.54
N PRO A 193 -22.92 16.89 40.39
CA PRO A 193 -23.54 17.38 39.15
C PRO A 193 -23.70 18.92 39.08
N GLY A 194 -24.07 19.47 37.91
CA GLY A 194 -24.52 20.86 37.73
C GLY A 194 -24.02 21.49 36.43
N VAL A 195 -24.81 21.51 35.35
CA VAL A 195 -25.59 22.66 34.83
C VAL A 195 -24.75 23.84 34.32
N GLY A 196 -24.87 24.13 33.02
CA GLY A 196 -24.89 25.52 32.53
C GLY A 196 -23.96 25.88 31.36
N VAL A 197 -24.57 25.99 30.17
CA VAL A 197 -24.31 27.03 29.15
C VAL A 197 -22.88 27.07 28.55
N GLY A 198 -22.69 26.32 27.46
CA GLY A 198 -21.56 26.48 26.55
C GLY A 198 -21.85 27.57 25.52
N ARG A 199 -21.04 28.63 25.57
CA ARG A 199 -20.88 29.69 24.55
C ARG A 199 -20.61 29.09 23.17
N GLU A 200 -21.31 29.63 22.17
CA GLU A 200 -20.89 29.55 20.77
C GLU A 200 -19.60 30.36 20.60
N GLU A 201 -18.47 29.68 20.43
CA GLU A 201 -17.30 30.25 19.78
C GLU A 201 -17.07 29.51 18.47
N GLY A 202 -17.28 30.25 17.38
CA GLY A 202 -17.15 29.79 16.01
C GLY A 202 -15.72 29.44 15.68
N TYR A 203 -15.48 28.16 15.42
CA TYR A 203 -14.37 27.74 14.60
C TYR A 203 -14.83 27.76 13.15
N PHE A 204 -14.23 28.67 12.37
CA PHE A 204 -14.20 28.61 10.91
C PHE A 204 -13.55 27.28 10.51
N CYS A 205 -14.37 26.24 10.31
CA CYS A 205 -13.98 25.09 9.51
C CYS A 205 -13.88 25.59 8.06
N TYR A 206 -12.66 25.78 7.57
CA TYR A 206 -12.44 25.73 6.14
C TYR A 206 -12.94 24.36 5.67
N ASP A 207 -14.00 24.40 4.85
CA ASP A 207 -14.58 23.27 4.14
C ASP A 207 -13.51 22.57 3.29
N PHE A 208 -12.80 21.62 3.90
CA PHE A 208 -12.05 20.57 3.21
C PHE A 208 -13.01 19.44 2.80
N SER A 209 -14.16 19.83 2.24
CA SER A 209 -15.30 18.97 1.91
C SER A 209 -15.10 18.12 0.66
N PHE A 210 -13.85 17.96 0.20
CA PHE A 210 -13.49 17.06 -0.90
C PHE A 210 -12.96 15.69 -0.43
N TRP A 211 -12.74 15.50 0.87
CA TRP A 211 -12.03 14.32 1.38
C TRP A 211 -12.83 13.28 2.22
N PRO A 212 -14.06 13.50 2.73
CA PRO A 212 -14.79 12.44 3.42
C PRO A 212 -15.77 11.73 2.48
N VAL A 213 -15.38 11.48 1.23
CA VAL A 213 -16.15 10.55 0.37
C VAL A 213 -16.01 9.07 0.83
N PRO A 214 -14.92 8.63 1.53
CA PRO A 214 -14.77 7.24 1.93
C PRO A 214 -15.90 6.66 2.81
N ALA A 215 -16.49 7.48 3.68
CA ALA A 215 -17.47 7.02 4.67
C ALA A 215 -18.94 7.08 4.19
N ILE A 216 -19.24 7.90 3.17
CA ILE A 216 -20.63 8.21 2.77
C ILE A 216 -21.08 7.35 1.57
N SER A 217 -20.16 6.85 0.73
CA SER A 217 -20.50 5.91 -0.35
C SER A 217 -20.39 4.44 0.04
N LEU A 218 -19.94 4.13 1.26
CA LEU A 218 -19.92 2.75 1.81
C LEU A 218 -21.33 2.16 1.96
N ALA A 219 -22.38 2.98 1.81
CA ALA A 219 -23.78 2.66 2.05
C ALA A 219 -24.56 2.17 0.80
N TYR A 220 -23.93 2.06 -0.38
CA TYR A 220 -24.68 1.89 -1.64
C TYR A 220 -24.32 0.71 -2.54
N GLU A 221 -23.60 -0.32 -2.07
CA GLU A 221 -23.42 -1.55 -2.87
C GLU A 221 -23.66 -2.83 -2.08
N MET A 222 -24.63 -3.63 -2.54
CA MET A 222 -24.91 -4.96 -1.97
C MET A 222 -23.88 -5.98 -2.44
N ALA A 223 -23.35 -6.77 -1.50
CA ALA A 223 -22.58 -7.97 -1.78
C ALA A 223 -23.35 -8.93 -2.71
N GLU A 224 -22.69 -9.50 -3.73
CA GLU A 224 -23.30 -10.58 -4.53
C GLU A 224 -22.97 -11.95 -3.91
N SER A 225 -24.07 -12.64 -3.59
CA SER A 225 -24.31 -14.05 -3.22
C SER A 225 -23.14 -14.90 -2.68
N ASP A 226 -23.31 -15.27 -1.41
CA ASP A 226 -22.75 -16.42 -0.69
C ASP A 226 -21.41 -16.32 0.04
N ILE A 227 -21.03 -15.10 0.43
CA ILE A 227 -20.04 -14.92 1.51
C ILE A 227 -20.54 -15.49 2.86
N MET A 228 -21.86 -15.58 3.03
CA MET A 228 -22.54 -16.00 4.26
C MET A 228 -22.53 -17.53 4.48
N LYS A 229 -22.34 -18.35 3.43
CA LYS A 229 -22.20 -19.81 3.57
C LYS A 229 -20.84 -20.26 4.09
N ARG A 230 -19.84 -19.37 4.11
CA ARG A 230 -18.49 -19.66 4.62
C ARG A 230 -18.50 -19.70 6.15
N GLN A 231 -17.75 -20.63 6.75
CA GLN A 231 -17.51 -20.59 8.19
C GLN A 231 -16.75 -19.31 8.60
N PRO A 232 -16.94 -18.81 9.84
CA PRO A 232 -16.15 -17.70 10.37
C PRO A 232 -14.65 -17.98 10.26
N ARG A 233 -13.86 -16.92 10.01
CA ARG A 233 -12.40 -17.05 9.89
C ARG A 233 -11.80 -17.49 11.23
N ASP A 234 -10.71 -18.24 11.16
CA ASP A 234 -9.84 -18.46 12.31
C ASP A 234 -8.88 -17.25 12.49
N PRO A 235 -8.91 -16.52 13.61
CA PRO A 235 -8.08 -15.34 13.82
C PRO A 235 -6.57 -15.63 13.84
N VAL A 236 -6.16 -16.88 14.11
CA VAL A 236 -4.74 -17.28 14.18
C VAL A 236 -4.21 -17.66 12.79
N LYS A 237 -5.00 -18.39 12.01
CA LYS A 237 -4.60 -18.93 10.70
C LYS A 237 -4.88 -17.98 9.53
N ASP A 238 -6.02 -17.31 9.54
CA ASP A 238 -6.47 -16.46 8.43
C ASP A 238 -6.20 -14.99 8.73
N LYS A 239 -4.91 -14.61 8.77
CA LYS A 239 -4.52 -13.21 9.01
C LYS A 239 -4.86 -12.31 7.81
N LEU A 240 -4.92 -11.00 8.07
CA LEU A 240 -5.14 -9.98 7.04
C LEU A 240 -3.96 -9.94 6.08
N VAL A 241 -2.74 -9.90 6.62
CA VAL A 241 -1.49 -10.02 5.86
C VAL A 241 -0.85 -11.37 6.18
N ASN A 242 -0.67 -12.17 5.14
CA ASN A 242 -0.03 -13.47 5.20
C ASN A 242 1.31 -13.43 4.44
N GLU A 243 2.21 -14.35 4.75
CA GLU A 243 3.46 -14.54 4.00
C GLU A 243 3.23 -14.75 2.48
N ARG A 244 2.12 -15.41 2.12
CA ARG A 244 1.72 -15.64 0.72
C ARG A 244 1.43 -14.33 -0.02
N LEU A 245 0.79 -13.38 0.67
CA LEU A 245 0.50 -12.05 0.14
C LEU A 245 1.80 -11.30 -0.09
N ILE A 246 2.70 -11.29 0.89
CA ILE A 246 4.01 -10.66 0.79
C ILE A 246 4.83 -11.30 -0.35
N SER A 247 4.79 -12.63 -0.50
CA SER A 247 5.54 -13.33 -1.54
C SER A 247 5.08 -12.98 -2.95
N ILE A 248 3.78 -12.77 -3.19
CA ILE A 248 3.31 -12.26 -4.49
C ILE A 248 3.69 -10.79 -4.66
N SER A 249 3.24 -9.94 -3.73
CA SER A 249 3.32 -8.49 -3.89
C SER A 249 4.77 -8.04 -3.95
N TYR A 250 5.58 -8.37 -2.94
CA TYR A 250 6.99 -7.98 -2.91
C TYR A 250 7.88 -8.85 -3.79
N GLY A 251 7.68 -10.18 -3.76
CA GLY A 251 8.61 -11.12 -4.37
C GLY A 251 8.47 -11.27 -5.88
N GLN A 252 7.26 -11.13 -6.42
CA GLN A 252 6.98 -11.38 -7.84
C GLN A 252 6.62 -10.09 -8.55
N ILE A 253 5.47 -9.51 -8.24
CA ILE A 253 4.94 -8.37 -8.99
C ILE A 253 5.80 -7.12 -8.76
N GLY A 254 6.15 -6.81 -7.51
CA GLY A 254 7.00 -5.66 -7.17
C GLY A 254 8.38 -5.72 -7.82
N MET A 255 8.97 -6.92 -7.95
CA MET A 255 10.24 -7.10 -8.66
C MET A 255 10.10 -6.82 -10.17
N MET A 256 8.97 -7.17 -10.77
CA MET A 256 8.68 -6.87 -12.18
C MET A 256 8.47 -5.37 -12.39
N GLN A 257 7.81 -4.68 -11.45
CA GLN A 257 7.66 -3.22 -11.47
C GLN A 257 9.02 -2.52 -11.32
N ALA A 258 9.87 -2.97 -10.40
CA ALA A 258 11.23 -2.45 -10.24
C ALA A 258 12.06 -2.61 -11.52
N ALA A 259 11.98 -3.78 -12.17
CA ALA A 259 12.64 -4.03 -13.44
C ALA A 259 12.17 -3.07 -14.54
N ALA A 260 10.87 -2.76 -14.60
CA ALA A 260 10.31 -1.79 -15.55
C ALA A 260 10.90 -0.39 -15.33
N GLY A 261 10.95 0.09 -14.09
CA GLY A 261 11.51 1.39 -13.77
C GLY A 261 13.00 1.50 -14.09
N PHE A 262 13.79 0.48 -13.75
CA PHE A 262 15.21 0.45 -14.13
C PHE A 262 15.42 0.39 -15.64
N PHE A 263 14.56 -0.33 -16.36
CA PHE A 263 14.61 -0.37 -17.82
C PHE A 263 14.43 1.03 -18.43
N VAL A 264 13.42 1.78 -17.99
CA VAL A 264 13.19 3.16 -18.45
C VAL A 264 14.38 4.05 -18.10
N TYR A 265 14.92 3.93 -16.90
CA TYR A 265 16.11 4.68 -16.47
C TYR A 265 17.32 4.43 -17.38
N PHE A 266 17.63 3.16 -17.70
CA PHE A 266 18.75 2.85 -18.58
C PHE A 266 18.52 3.28 -20.02
N VAL A 267 17.28 3.22 -20.52
CA VAL A 267 16.93 3.72 -21.86
C VAL A 267 17.19 5.21 -21.95
N ILE A 268 16.73 6.00 -20.98
CA ILE A 268 16.92 7.47 -20.99
C ILE A 268 18.38 7.85 -20.82
N MET A 269 19.11 7.18 -19.92
CA MET A 269 20.55 7.42 -19.77
C MET A 269 21.31 7.07 -21.05
N GLY A 270 20.98 5.93 -21.68
CA GLY A 270 21.60 5.49 -22.94
C GLY A 270 21.35 6.44 -24.11
N GLU A 271 20.11 6.93 -24.26
CA GLU A 271 19.77 7.92 -25.30
C GLU A 271 20.51 9.24 -25.12
N ASN A 272 20.84 9.64 -23.90
CA ASN A 272 21.60 10.85 -23.59
C ASN A 272 23.12 10.62 -23.49
N GLY A 273 23.63 9.44 -23.88
CA GLY A 273 25.07 9.16 -23.99
C GLY A 273 25.73 8.50 -22.79
N PHE A 274 24.97 8.20 -21.74
CA PHE A 274 25.45 7.44 -20.59
C PHE A 274 25.07 5.97 -20.72
N TRP A 275 25.99 5.17 -21.26
CA TRP A 275 25.76 3.73 -21.40
C TRP A 275 25.74 3.05 -20.03
N PRO A 276 24.95 1.97 -19.85
CA PRO A 276 24.83 1.27 -18.57
C PRO A 276 26.17 0.84 -17.96
N SER A 277 27.17 0.49 -18.78
CA SER A 277 28.51 0.14 -18.34
C SER A 277 29.29 1.29 -17.70
N LYS A 278 29.07 2.53 -18.17
CA LYS A 278 29.77 3.74 -17.69
C LYS A 278 29.09 4.37 -16.46
N LEU A 279 27.86 3.99 -16.16
CA LEU A 279 27.11 4.48 -14.99
C LEU A 279 27.67 3.95 -13.66
N LEU A 280 28.31 2.78 -13.67
CA LEU A 280 28.86 2.15 -12.47
C LEU A 280 30.00 2.98 -11.88
N GLY A 281 29.89 3.37 -10.61
CA GLY A 281 30.90 4.19 -9.93
C GLY A 281 30.91 5.67 -10.32
N LEU A 282 29.95 6.13 -11.14
CA LEU A 282 29.91 7.51 -11.65
C LEU A 282 29.45 8.53 -10.59
N ARG A 283 28.75 8.07 -9.55
CA ARG A 283 28.08 8.90 -8.53
C ARG A 283 28.97 10.01 -7.94
N LYS A 284 30.20 9.70 -7.52
CA LYS A 284 31.10 10.70 -6.89
C LYS A 284 31.37 11.89 -7.81
N HIS A 285 31.58 11.63 -9.09
CA HIS A 285 31.81 12.67 -10.10
C HIS A 285 30.50 13.34 -10.52
N TRP A 286 29.39 12.59 -10.51
CA TRP A 286 28.06 13.07 -10.84
C TRP A 286 27.52 14.10 -9.84
N ASP A 287 27.69 13.84 -8.54
CA ASP A 287 27.22 14.72 -7.46
C ASP A 287 28.16 15.89 -7.16
N SER A 288 29.42 15.82 -7.58
CA SER A 288 30.38 16.89 -7.38
C SER A 288 30.03 18.13 -8.21
N LYS A 289 29.76 19.24 -7.53
CA LYS A 289 29.55 20.57 -8.14
C LYS A 289 30.81 21.16 -8.77
N ALA A 290 31.99 20.67 -8.38
CA ALA A 290 33.28 21.18 -8.87
C ALA A 290 33.60 20.68 -10.29
N VAL A 291 33.12 19.49 -10.64
CA VAL A 291 33.31 18.88 -11.96
C VAL A 291 32.30 19.50 -12.93
N ASN A 292 32.76 20.07 -14.04
CA ASN A 292 31.87 20.65 -15.08
C ASN A 292 32.14 20.10 -16.48
N ASP A 293 33.06 19.15 -16.56
CA ASP A 293 33.71 18.55 -17.71
C ASP A 293 33.53 17.02 -17.69
N LEU A 294 32.40 16.53 -17.15
CA LEU A 294 32.17 15.09 -17.08
C LEU A 294 31.94 14.54 -18.49
N MET A 295 32.86 13.71 -18.97
CA MET A 295 32.78 13.12 -20.30
C MET A 295 31.77 11.95 -20.35
N ASP A 296 30.83 11.98 -21.28
CA ASP A 296 29.91 10.87 -21.56
C ASP A 296 30.57 9.77 -22.41
N SER A 297 29.81 8.79 -22.90
CA SER A 297 30.38 7.69 -23.70
C SER A 297 30.61 8.07 -25.17
N TYR A 298 30.02 9.17 -25.63
CA TYR A 298 30.21 9.74 -26.96
C TYR A 298 31.36 10.77 -27.00
N GLY A 299 31.94 11.11 -25.86
CA GLY A 299 33.03 12.09 -25.74
C GLY A 299 32.55 13.53 -25.53
N GLN A 300 31.27 13.75 -25.19
CA GLN A 300 30.73 15.08 -24.90
C GLN A 300 30.96 15.45 -23.42
N GLU A 301 31.23 16.71 -23.15
CA GLU A 301 31.43 17.23 -21.80
C GLU A 301 30.12 17.78 -21.21
N TRP A 302 29.81 17.37 -19.98
CA TRP A 302 28.57 17.71 -19.29
C TRP A 302 28.79 18.58 -18.05
N THR A 303 28.17 19.77 -18.05
CA THR A 303 28.13 20.66 -16.89
C THR A 303 27.28 20.09 -15.75
N TYR A 304 27.54 20.49 -14.50
CA TYR A 304 26.74 20.03 -13.35
C TYR A 304 25.24 20.27 -13.52
N LYS A 305 24.85 21.43 -14.06
CA LYS A 305 23.44 21.78 -14.25
C LYS A 305 22.75 20.85 -15.24
N ASN A 306 23.37 20.58 -16.39
CA ASN A 306 22.79 19.72 -17.43
C ASN A 306 22.64 18.27 -16.94
N ARG A 307 23.63 17.77 -16.18
CA ARG A 307 23.57 16.43 -15.56
C ARG A 307 22.44 16.30 -14.57
N LYS A 308 22.26 17.30 -13.69
CA LYS A 308 21.16 17.30 -12.73
C LYS A 308 19.79 17.44 -13.39
N THR A 309 19.67 18.21 -14.47
CA THR A 309 18.43 18.23 -15.28
C THR A 309 18.13 16.86 -15.87
N LEU A 310 19.13 16.15 -16.39
CA LEU A 310 18.95 14.78 -16.89
C LEU A 310 18.55 13.80 -15.76
N GLU A 311 19.18 13.90 -14.60
CA GLU A 311 18.85 13.07 -13.42
C GLU A 311 17.40 13.28 -12.97
N TYR A 312 16.94 14.52 -12.87
CA TYR A 312 15.55 14.82 -12.51
C TYR A 312 14.55 14.40 -13.59
N THR A 313 14.97 14.45 -14.87
CA THR A 313 14.18 13.87 -15.97
C THR A 313 14.04 12.36 -15.80
N CYS A 314 15.10 11.67 -15.36
CA CYS A 314 15.06 10.25 -15.05
C CYS A 314 14.13 9.95 -13.85
N HIS A 315 14.15 10.79 -12.80
CA HIS A 315 13.21 10.64 -11.67
C HIS A 315 11.76 10.72 -12.14
N THR A 316 11.45 11.69 -13.00
CA THR A 316 10.11 11.88 -13.56
C THR A 316 9.71 10.70 -14.46
N ALA A 317 10.63 10.17 -15.27
CA ALA A 317 10.34 9.01 -16.11
C ALA A 317 10.14 7.72 -15.31
N PHE A 318 10.94 7.53 -14.26
CA PHE A 318 10.78 6.40 -13.35
C PHE A 318 9.42 6.49 -12.62
N PHE A 319 9.04 7.68 -12.16
CA PHE A 319 7.70 7.95 -11.61
C PHE A 319 6.57 7.55 -12.58
N VAL A 320 6.63 8.01 -13.84
CA VAL A 320 5.62 7.64 -14.85
C VAL A 320 5.64 6.14 -15.14
N SER A 321 6.80 5.49 -15.13
CA SER A 321 6.89 4.05 -15.32
C SER A 321 6.18 3.26 -14.21
N ILE A 322 6.26 3.74 -12.95
CA ILE A 322 5.54 3.15 -11.81
C ILE A 322 4.03 3.26 -12.07
N VAL A 323 3.52 4.46 -12.42
CA VAL A 323 2.10 4.66 -12.73
C VAL A 323 1.61 3.70 -13.85
N ILE A 324 2.40 3.51 -14.90
CA ILE A 324 2.02 2.61 -16.02
C ILE A 324 1.94 1.14 -15.59
N VAL A 325 2.85 0.67 -14.73
CA VAL A 325 2.79 -0.71 -14.22
C VAL A 325 1.73 -0.86 -13.14
N GLN A 326 1.38 0.21 -12.42
CA GLN A 326 0.25 0.22 -11.48
C GLN A 326 -1.09 0.01 -12.16
N TRP A 327 -1.26 0.42 -13.43
CA TRP A 327 -2.48 0.10 -14.16
C TRP A 327 -2.73 -1.41 -14.24
N ALA A 328 -1.69 -2.19 -14.53
CA ALA A 328 -1.78 -3.64 -14.54
C ALA A 328 -1.97 -4.18 -13.11
N ASP A 329 -1.24 -3.66 -12.13
CA ASP A 329 -1.35 -4.10 -10.74
C ASP A 329 -2.77 -3.92 -10.17
N LEU A 330 -3.38 -2.75 -10.41
CA LEU A 330 -4.75 -2.46 -10.00
C LEU A 330 -5.76 -3.44 -10.62
N ILE A 331 -5.59 -3.72 -11.92
CA ILE A 331 -6.47 -4.64 -12.64
C ILE A 331 -6.30 -6.08 -12.14
N ILE A 332 -5.08 -6.52 -11.80
CA ILE A 332 -4.88 -7.88 -11.27
C ILE A 332 -5.36 -8.01 -9.82
N CYS A 333 -5.16 -6.99 -8.97
CA CYS A 333 -5.59 -6.99 -7.58
C CYS A 333 -7.12 -7.01 -7.43
N LYS A 334 -7.86 -6.60 -8.47
CA LYS A 334 -9.33 -6.72 -8.53
C LYS A 334 -9.82 -8.15 -8.31
N THR A 335 -9.13 -9.17 -8.85
CA THR A 335 -9.57 -10.57 -8.78
C THR A 335 -8.50 -11.51 -8.24
N ARG A 336 -8.81 -12.29 -7.20
CA ARG A 336 -7.86 -13.24 -6.58
C ARG A 336 -7.82 -14.60 -7.28
N ARG A 337 -8.95 -15.07 -7.82
CA ARG A 337 -9.04 -16.40 -8.48
C ARG A 337 -9.69 -16.35 -9.86
N ASN A 338 -10.73 -15.53 -10.03
CA ASN A 338 -11.45 -15.44 -11.28
C ASN A 338 -10.64 -14.71 -12.35
N SER A 339 -10.89 -15.04 -13.62
CA SER A 339 -10.35 -14.27 -14.74
C SER A 339 -11.01 -12.90 -14.79
N ILE A 340 -10.22 -11.89 -15.14
CA ILE A 340 -10.73 -10.55 -15.45
C ILE A 340 -11.73 -10.60 -16.61
N VAL A 341 -11.54 -11.49 -17.58
CA VAL A 341 -12.43 -11.62 -18.76
C VAL A 341 -13.84 -12.07 -18.35
N HIS A 342 -13.94 -12.95 -17.34
CA HIS A 342 -15.24 -13.41 -16.83
C HIS A 342 -15.89 -12.40 -15.87
N GLN A 343 -15.10 -11.69 -15.07
CA GLN A 343 -15.63 -10.70 -14.11
C GLN A 343 -16.04 -9.38 -14.80
N GLY A 344 -15.25 -8.92 -15.78
CA GLY A 344 -15.41 -7.64 -16.46
C GLY A 344 -15.03 -6.42 -15.61
N MET A 345 -14.78 -5.27 -16.26
CA MET A 345 -14.46 -3.99 -15.61
C MET A 345 -15.73 -3.15 -15.34
N LYS A 346 -16.66 -3.69 -14.54
CA LYS A 346 -17.95 -3.03 -14.24
C LYS A 346 -17.87 -1.91 -13.19
N ASN A 347 -16.77 -1.82 -12.43
CA ASN A 347 -16.62 -0.84 -11.37
C ASN A 347 -16.22 0.53 -11.96
N HIS A 348 -17.15 1.48 -11.93
CA HIS A 348 -16.92 2.85 -12.40
C HIS A 348 -15.93 3.62 -11.52
N VAL A 349 -15.88 3.33 -10.22
CA VAL A 349 -14.96 3.99 -9.27
C VAL A 349 -13.51 3.57 -9.57
N LEU A 350 -13.29 2.27 -9.86
CA LEU A 350 -11.98 1.78 -10.26
C LEU A 350 -11.53 2.36 -11.62
N ASN A 351 -12.44 2.41 -12.60
CA ASN A 351 -12.14 3.01 -13.90
C ASN A 351 -11.83 4.51 -13.78
N PHE A 352 -12.54 5.22 -12.91
CA PHE A 352 -12.24 6.61 -12.58
C PHE A 352 -10.87 6.77 -11.93
N GLY A 353 -10.51 5.87 -11.00
CA GLY A 353 -9.19 5.84 -10.36
C GLY A 353 -8.04 5.76 -11.38
N LEU A 354 -8.11 4.85 -12.35
CA LEU A 354 -7.09 4.71 -13.41
C LEU A 354 -6.93 5.97 -14.26
N VAL A 355 -8.06 6.58 -14.65
CA VAL A 355 -8.05 7.81 -15.45
C VAL A 355 -7.48 8.98 -14.64
N PHE A 356 -7.90 9.10 -13.37
CA PHE A 356 -7.41 10.13 -12.46
C PHE A 356 -5.91 10.01 -12.22
N GLU A 357 -5.41 8.80 -11.97
CA GLU A 357 -3.99 8.52 -11.75
C GLU A 357 -3.15 8.95 -12.96
N THR A 358 -3.58 8.55 -14.16
CA THR A 358 -2.93 8.92 -15.43
C THR A 358 -2.95 10.44 -15.65
N ALA A 359 -4.09 11.07 -15.39
CA ALA A 359 -4.26 12.51 -15.54
C ALA A 359 -3.39 13.30 -14.55
N LEU A 360 -3.29 12.83 -13.30
CA LEU A 360 -2.44 13.43 -12.28
C LEU A 360 -0.97 13.29 -12.64
N ALA A 361 -0.54 12.11 -13.10
CA ALA A 361 0.83 11.88 -13.55
C ALA A 361 1.21 12.76 -14.75
N ALA A 362 0.30 12.90 -15.72
CA ALA A 362 0.47 13.80 -16.85
C ALA A 362 0.51 15.28 -16.41
N PHE A 363 -0.37 15.69 -15.50
CA PHE A 363 -0.38 17.04 -14.94
C PHE A 363 0.93 17.36 -14.23
N LEU A 364 1.41 16.47 -13.35
CA LEU A 364 2.67 16.64 -12.63
C LEU A 364 3.88 16.70 -13.57
N SER A 365 3.87 15.94 -14.66
CA SER A 365 4.98 15.92 -15.63
C SER A 365 5.01 17.12 -16.57
N TYR A 366 3.85 17.65 -16.98
CA TYR A 366 3.75 18.67 -18.03
C TYR A 366 3.36 20.07 -17.55
N CYS A 367 2.94 20.23 -16.29
CA CYS A 367 2.56 21.54 -15.76
C CYS A 367 3.77 22.47 -15.62
N PRO A 368 3.75 23.69 -16.21
CA PRO A 368 4.85 24.63 -16.10
C PRO A 368 5.03 25.11 -14.65
N GLY A 369 6.28 25.15 -14.18
CA GLY A 369 6.62 25.54 -12.81
C GLY A 369 6.89 24.37 -11.86
N MET A 370 6.55 23.15 -12.27
CA MET A 370 6.83 21.94 -11.47
C MET A 370 8.31 21.58 -11.41
N ASP A 371 9.09 22.07 -12.38
CA ASP A 371 10.56 21.98 -12.43
C ASP A 371 11.24 22.65 -11.23
N LYS A 372 10.64 23.73 -10.70
CA LYS A 372 11.15 24.46 -9.53
C LYS A 372 10.62 23.92 -8.22
N GLY A 373 9.37 23.46 -8.20
CA GLY A 373 8.69 22.96 -6.99
C GLY A 373 9.11 21.53 -6.65
N LEU A 374 8.70 20.57 -7.50
CA LEU A 374 8.91 19.13 -7.26
C LEU A 374 10.10 18.55 -8.02
N ARG A 375 10.83 19.38 -8.78
CA ARG A 375 11.95 18.96 -9.65
C ARG A 375 11.53 17.93 -10.70
N MET A 376 10.30 18.04 -11.20
CA MET A 376 9.81 17.21 -12.30
C MET A 376 10.03 17.92 -13.64
N TYR A 377 10.57 17.20 -14.61
CA TYR A 377 10.86 17.73 -15.94
C TYR A 377 9.95 17.10 -16.99
N PRO A 378 9.55 17.88 -18.03
CA PRO A 378 8.66 17.38 -19.06
C PRO A 378 9.30 16.23 -19.84
N LEU A 379 8.55 15.14 -19.97
CA LEU A 379 8.99 13.93 -20.65
C LEU A 379 8.62 13.93 -22.12
N LYS A 380 9.49 13.38 -22.96
CA LYS A 380 9.14 13.06 -24.35
C LYS A 380 8.11 11.92 -24.36
N ILE A 381 7.17 11.95 -25.32
CA ILE A 381 6.13 10.91 -25.43
C ILE A 381 6.72 9.51 -25.61
N ASN A 382 7.89 9.41 -26.25
CA ASN A 382 8.60 8.15 -26.46
C ASN A 382 9.02 7.48 -25.14
N TRP A 383 9.20 8.24 -24.06
CA TRP A 383 9.64 7.71 -22.76
C TRP A 383 8.49 7.11 -21.93
N TRP A 384 7.24 7.26 -22.37
CA TRP A 384 6.10 6.57 -21.77
C TRP A 384 6.00 5.11 -22.22
N LEU A 385 6.42 4.82 -23.46
CA LEU A 385 6.25 3.51 -24.08
C LEU A 385 7.08 2.36 -23.47
N PRO A 386 8.34 2.57 -22.99
CA PRO A 386 9.20 1.50 -22.50
C PRO A 386 8.64 0.70 -21.31
N ALA A 387 7.73 1.28 -20.52
CA ALA A 387 7.11 0.62 -19.38
C ALA A 387 5.91 -0.28 -19.77
N LEU A 388 5.26 -0.01 -20.91
CA LEU A 388 4.06 -0.73 -21.34
C LEU A 388 4.26 -2.26 -21.52
N PRO A 389 5.37 -2.75 -22.10
CA PRO A 389 5.62 -4.19 -22.19
C PRO A 389 5.66 -4.88 -20.82
N PHE A 390 6.20 -4.23 -19.78
CA PHE A 390 6.23 -4.77 -18.43
C PHE A 390 4.85 -4.80 -17.79
N SER A 391 4.04 -3.75 -18.01
CA SER A 391 2.64 -3.72 -17.58
C SER A 391 1.83 -4.88 -18.18
N LEU A 392 1.98 -5.13 -19.50
CA LEU A 392 1.36 -6.28 -20.17
C LEU A 392 1.89 -7.62 -19.61
N LEU A 393 3.18 -7.70 -19.32
CA LEU A 393 3.81 -8.90 -18.78
C LEU A 393 3.27 -9.23 -17.37
N ILE A 394 3.10 -8.23 -16.51
CA ILE A 394 2.44 -8.36 -15.18
C ILE A 394 1.02 -8.92 -15.35
N PHE A 395 0.23 -8.33 -16.26
CA PHE A 395 -1.13 -8.76 -16.53
C PHE A 395 -1.20 -10.23 -17.00
N VAL A 396 -0.36 -10.61 -17.97
CA VAL A 396 -0.32 -11.98 -18.52
C VAL A 396 0.15 -12.98 -17.46
N TYR A 397 1.16 -12.62 -16.67
CA TYR A 397 1.69 -13.45 -15.59
C TYR A 397 0.61 -13.81 -14.58
N ASP A 398 -0.14 -12.82 -14.09
CA ASP A 398 -1.18 -13.06 -13.10
C ASP A 398 -2.37 -13.83 -13.69
N GLU A 399 -2.73 -13.58 -14.95
CA GLU A 399 -3.81 -14.31 -15.61
C GLU A 399 -3.47 -15.79 -15.82
N ILE A 400 -2.22 -16.10 -16.19
CA ILE A 400 -1.72 -17.48 -16.27
C ILE A 400 -1.75 -18.13 -14.88
N ARG A 401 -1.30 -17.43 -13.83
CA ARG A 401 -1.33 -17.93 -12.45
C ARG A 401 -2.77 -18.28 -12.04
N ARG A 402 -3.74 -17.38 -12.28
CA ARG A 402 -5.16 -17.61 -12.00
C ARG A 402 -5.78 -18.71 -12.86
N TYR A 403 -5.33 -18.88 -14.10
CA TYR A 403 -5.73 -20.00 -14.93
C TYR A 403 -5.27 -21.35 -14.33
N ILE A 404 -4.03 -21.45 -13.87
CA ILE A 404 -3.51 -22.69 -13.24
C ILE A 404 -4.22 -22.97 -11.91
N LEU A 405 -4.49 -21.94 -11.10
CA LEU A 405 -5.26 -22.05 -9.85
C LEU A 405 -6.66 -22.65 -10.06
N ARG A 406 -7.31 -22.32 -11.17
CA ARG A 406 -8.62 -22.87 -11.51
C ARG A 406 -8.55 -24.30 -12.02
N ARG A 407 -7.49 -24.64 -12.77
CA ARG A 407 -7.31 -25.97 -13.35
C ARG A 407 -6.88 -27.02 -12.32
N ASN A 408 -6.09 -26.66 -11.32
CA ASN A 408 -5.56 -27.58 -10.31
C ASN A 408 -5.83 -27.11 -8.86
N PRO A 409 -7.06 -27.30 -8.35
CA PRO A 409 -7.39 -26.95 -6.96
C PRO A 409 -6.62 -27.85 -5.98
N GLY A 410 -5.95 -27.23 -5.00
CA GLY A 410 -5.06 -27.91 -4.04
C GLY A 410 -3.61 -28.09 -4.52
N GLY A 411 -3.27 -27.56 -5.70
CA GLY A 411 -1.91 -27.58 -6.24
C GLY A 411 -0.95 -26.66 -5.47
N TRP A 412 0.34 -26.80 -5.76
CA TRP A 412 1.41 -25.99 -5.14
C TRP A 412 1.18 -24.47 -5.29
N ILE A 413 0.68 -24.02 -6.45
CA ILE A 413 0.40 -22.61 -6.71
C ILE A 413 -0.68 -22.05 -5.77
N GLU A 414 -1.69 -22.84 -5.40
CA GLU A 414 -2.70 -22.40 -4.43
C GLU A 414 -2.11 -22.30 -3.01
N MET A 415 -1.21 -23.20 -2.66
CA MET A 415 -0.55 -23.16 -1.35
C MET A 415 0.47 -22.04 -1.21
N GLU A 416 1.06 -21.54 -2.29
CA GLU A 416 2.06 -20.46 -2.24
C GLU A 416 1.49 -19.08 -2.57
N THR A 417 0.63 -19.00 -3.59
CA THR A 417 0.30 -17.72 -4.23
C THR A 417 -1.12 -17.26 -3.89
N TYR A 418 -2.00 -18.14 -3.41
CA TYR A 418 -3.35 -17.73 -3.02
C TYR A 418 -3.35 -17.17 -1.59
N TYR A 419 -3.46 -15.84 -1.49
CA TYR A 419 -3.63 -15.07 -0.25
C TYR A 419 -5.08 -14.71 -0.02
#